data_AF-A0A349VK77-F1
#
_entry.id   AF-A0A349VK77-F1
#
_cell.length_a   1.000
_cell.length_b   1.000
_cell.length_c   1.000
_cell.angle_alpha   90.00
_cell.angle_beta   90.00
_cell.angle_gamma   90.00
#
_symmetry.space_group_name_H-M   'P 1'
#
loop_
_entity.id
_entity.type
_entity.pdbx_description
1 polymer ?
#
loop_
_entity_poly.entity_id
_entity_poly.type
_entity_poly.pdbx_seq_one_letter_code
_entity_poly.pdbx_strand_id
1 'polypeptide(L)'
;YFEMSVDVEGGWRLERSVLLLPKDKVVLLADAVVVPELKYGDESEMLAAHLQLQSSLCVTPSIKIDPCEETCEVFGSDAKPRFLAVPLALDEWRESSRGQGSLSVSGQQLDLKLNAAAGRLYAPLWIDCNARRLKQLQEQPECNQRTWRQLTVADTREAISADQAVSFRVQSCLDQWFVYRSLDEARNRTALGCNMSSEFLVGRIAKNGVVKRLLEVVEDRVLY
;
A
#
# COMPACT_ATOMS: atom_id res chain seq x y z
N TYR A 1 -2.00 8.38 12.68
CA TYR A 1 -2.84 7.65 11.73
C TYR A 1 -4.17 8.34 11.72
N PHE A 2 -4.72 8.59 10.54
CA PHE A 2 -6.01 9.21 10.36
C PHE A 2 -6.75 8.43 9.29
N GLU A 3 -8.00 8.05 9.56
CA GLU A 3 -8.85 7.35 8.60
C GLU A 3 -10.17 8.11 8.47
N MET A 4 -10.67 8.21 7.25
CA MET A 4 -11.97 8.76 6.90
C MET A 4 -12.71 7.75 6.04
N SER A 5 -14.01 7.61 6.23
CA SER A 5 -14.83 6.67 5.48
C SER A 5 -16.11 7.32 4.98
N VAL A 6 -16.58 6.90 3.82
CA VAL A 6 -17.89 7.27 3.28
C VAL A 6 -18.56 6.06 2.67
N ASP A 7 -19.81 5.83 3.04
CA ASP A 7 -20.66 4.85 2.39
C ASP A 7 -21.06 5.37 1.01
N VAL A 8 -20.93 4.54 -0.01
CA VAL A 8 -21.32 4.86 -1.38
C VAL A 8 -22.49 3.99 -1.81
N GLU A 9 -23.12 4.34 -2.94
CA GLU A 9 -24.25 3.58 -3.47
C GLU A 9 -23.86 2.12 -3.73
N GLY A 10 -24.81 1.22 -3.53
CA GLY A 10 -24.63 -0.21 -3.79
C GLY A 10 -23.98 -0.99 -2.65
N GLY A 11 -23.79 -0.41 -1.46
CA GLY A 11 -23.32 -1.13 -0.26
C GLY A 11 -21.80 -1.18 -0.09
N TRP A 12 -21.05 -0.54 -0.99
CA TRP A 12 -19.62 -0.33 -0.81
C TRP A 12 -19.34 0.84 0.14
N ARG A 13 -18.15 0.82 0.73
CA ARG A 13 -17.57 1.92 1.49
C ARG A 13 -16.19 2.24 0.94
N LEU A 14 -15.94 3.53 0.74
CA LEU A 14 -14.61 4.06 0.44
C LEU A 14 -13.97 4.53 1.73
N GLU A 15 -12.78 4.03 2.03
CA GLU A 15 -11.98 4.38 3.21
C GLU A 15 -10.66 4.97 2.76
N ARG A 16 -10.31 6.15 3.26
CA ARG A 16 -9.02 6.79 3.03
C ARG A 16 -8.25 6.84 4.32
N SER A 17 -7.03 6.31 4.29
CA SER A 17 -6.10 6.33 5.41
C SER A 17 -4.84 7.15 5.09
N VAL A 18 -4.40 7.89 6.10
CA VAL A 18 -3.17 8.69 6.09
C VAL A 18 -2.34 8.29 7.29
N LEU A 19 -1.18 7.70 7.02
CA LEU A 19 -0.19 7.35 8.04
C LEU A 19 1.08 8.17 7.84
N LEU A 20 1.51 8.81 8.92
CA LEU A 20 2.82 9.45 9.01
C LEU A 20 3.71 8.60 9.92
N LEU A 21 4.91 8.26 9.45
CA LEU A 21 5.98 7.65 10.22
C LEU A 21 7.14 8.65 10.35
N PRO A 22 7.12 9.56 11.34
CA PRO A 22 8.07 10.68 11.39
C PRO A 22 9.52 10.25 11.52
N LYS A 23 9.78 9.17 12.29
CA LYS A 23 11.14 8.63 12.48
C LYS A 23 11.72 8.07 11.17
N ASP A 24 10.88 7.44 10.36
CA ASP A 24 11.24 6.86 9.07
C ASP A 24 11.20 7.88 7.91
N LYS A 25 10.56 9.04 8.16
CA LYS A 25 10.23 10.07 7.17
C LYS A 25 9.42 9.51 6.00
N VAL A 26 8.38 8.74 6.35
CA VAL A 26 7.49 8.10 5.39
C VAL A 26 6.07 8.61 5.59
N VAL A 27 5.36 8.77 4.48
CA VAL A 27 3.91 8.92 4.44
C VAL A 27 3.32 7.73 3.69
N LEU A 28 2.25 7.15 4.19
CA LEU A 28 1.42 6.21 3.44
C LEU A 28 0.05 6.85 3.27
N LEU A 29 -0.35 7.03 2.01
CA LEU A 29 -1.70 7.43 1.62
C LEU A 29 -2.35 6.20 1.00
N ALA A 30 -3.51 5.78 1.48
CA ALA A 30 -4.16 4.61 0.90
C ALA A 30 -5.66 4.77 0.87
N ASP A 31 -6.26 4.38 -0.26
CA ASP A 31 -7.69 4.25 -0.41
C ASP A 31 -8.07 2.76 -0.41
N ALA A 32 -9.18 2.41 0.23
CA ALA A 32 -9.74 1.07 0.26
C ALA A 32 -11.20 1.11 -0.18
N VAL A 33 -11.62 0.14 -0.99
CA VAL A 33 -13.02 -0.15 -1.24
C VAL A 33 -13.33 -1.44 -0.48
N VAL A 34 -14.29 -1.36 0.44
CA VAL A 34 -14.75 -2.51 1.25
C VAL A 34 -16.26 -2.67 1.13
N VAL A 35 -16.78 -3.82 1.55
CA VAL A 35 -18.21 -4.09 1.65
C VAL A 35 -18.50 -4.46 3.11
N PRO A 36 -18.85 -3.49 3.98
CA PRO A 36 -18.89 -3.69 5.43
C PRO A 36 -19.86 -4.77 5.92
N GLU A 37 -20.97 -4.94 5.19
CA GLU A 37 -22.03 -5.91 5.52
C GLU A 37 -21.63 -7.35 5.21
N LEU A 38 -20.70 -7.57 4.28
CA LEU A 38 -20.24 -8.90 3.90
C LEU A 38 -19.02 -9.29 4.74
N LYS A 39 -19.04 -10.52 5.26
CA LYS A 39 -18.00 -11.12 6.10
C LYS A 39 -17.28 -12.25 5.37
N TYR A 40 -16.38 -12.92 6.08
CA TYR A 40 -15.68 -14.07 5.55
C TYR A 40 -16.65 -15.21 5.26
N GLY A 41 -16.54 -15.81 4.07
CA GLY A 41 -17.37 -16.93 3.64
C GLY A 41 -18.71 -16.53 3.03
N ASP A 42 -19.06 -15.23 3.04
CA ASP A 42 -20.25 -14.76 2.34
C ASP A 42 -20.03 -14.80 0.82
N GLU A 43 -21.05 -15.26 0.10
CA GLU A 43 -21.10 -15.23 -1.35
C GLU A 43 -22.04 -14.12 -1.81
N SER A 44 -21.57 -13.23 -2.68
CA SER A 44 -22.36 -12.12 -3.22
C SER A 44 -21.81 -11.70 -4.57
N GLU A 45 -22.71 -11.33 -5.50
CA GLU A 45 -22.34 -10.75 -6.80
C GLU A 45 -21.49 -9.48 -6.62
N MET A 46 -21.66 -8.76 -5.50
CA MET A 46 -20.84 -7.61 -5.17
C MET A 46 -19.36 -7.97 -5.02
N LEU A 47 -19.03 -9.12 -4.42
CA LEU A 47 -17.66 -9.58 -4.24
C LEU A 47 -17.01 -10.00 -5.55
N ALA A 48 -17.81 -10.38 -6.55
CA ALA A 48 -17.35 -10.70 -7.91
C ALA A 48 -17.33 -9.48 -8.86
N ALA A 49 -17.68 -8.29 -8.37
CA ALA A 49 -17.72 -7.08 -9.19
C ALA A 49 -16.33 -6.70 -9.73
N HIS A 50 -16.30 -5.98 -10.85
CA HIS A 50 -15.07 -5.39 -11.37
C HIS A 50 -14.97 -3.94 -10.93
N LEU A 51 -13.96 -3.63 -10.13
CA LEU A 51 -13.72 -2.29 -9.59
C LEU A 51 -12.58 -1.60 -10.32
N GLN A 52 -12.74 -0.29 -10.48
CA GLN A 52 -11.65 0.62 -10.83
C GLN A 52 -11.62 1.74 -9.80
N LEU A 53 -10.47 1.90 -9.15
CA LEU A 53 -10.22 2.96 -8.18
C LEU A 53 -9.16 3.90 -8.75
N GLN A 54 -9.42 5.21 -8.66
CA GLN A 54 -8.46 6.24 -9.03
C GLN A 54 -8.32 7.23 -7.88
N SER A 55 -7.07 7.49 -7.49
CA SER A 55 -6.69 8.41 -6.43
C SER A 55 -5.67 9.40 -6.98
N SER A 56 -5.88 10.68 -6.70
CA SER A 56 -5.04 11.76 -7.22
C SER A 56 -4.38 12.54 -6.09
N LEU A 57 -3.10 12.86 -6.25
CA LEU A 57 -2.33 13.68 -5.33
C LEU A 57 -1.65 14.83 -6.08
N CYS A 58 -2.00 16.06 -5.73
CA CYS A 58 -1.32 17.24 -6.26
C CYS A 58 0.03 17.45 -5.55
N VAL A 59 1.05 17.79 -6.34
CA VAL A 59 2.38 18.16 -5.88
C VAL A 59 2.61 19.64 -6.16
N THR A 60 3.28 20.35 -5.26
CA THR A 60 3.64 21.76 -5.49
C THR A 60 4.42 21.93 -6.81
N PRO A 61 4.15 22.96 -7.62
CA PRO A 61 4.91 23.27 -8.86
C PRO A 61 6.42 23.41 -8.68
N SER A 62 6.89 23.66 -7.46
CA SER A 62 8.31 23.76 -7.14
C SER A 62 9.06 22.42 -7.16
N ILE A 63 8.33 21.29 -7.21
CA ILE A 63 8.91 19.94 -7.26
C ILE A 63 8.67 19.38 -8.65
N LYS A 64 9.76 19.05 -9.36
CA LYS A 64 9.73 18.25 -10.58
C LYS A 64 9.36 16.82 -10.22
N ILE A 65 8.42 16.26 -10.98
CA ILE A 65 8.00 14.87 -10.87
C ILE A 65 8.60 14.09 -12.04
N ASP A 66 9.29 12.99 -11.76
CA ASP A 66 10.03 12.19 -12.72
C ASP A 66 9.67 10.70 -12.55
N PRO A 67 8.80 10.15 -13.42
CA PRO A 67 8.45 8.73 -13.35
C PRO A 67 9.64 7.86 -13.78
N CYS A 68 9.84 6.72 -13.11
CA CYS A 68 10.86 5.76 -13.54
C CYS A 68 10.45 5.08 -14.86
N GLU A 69 11.42 4.82 -15.74
CA GLU A 69 11.12 4.25 -17.06
C GLU A 69 10.63 2.80 -16.95
N GLU A 70 11.40 1.94 -16.28
CA GLU A 70 11.17 0.49 -16.21
C GLU A 70 10.21 0.07 -15.08
N THR A 71 10.19 0.83 -13.99
CA THR A 71 9.48 0.50 -12.76
C THR A 71 8.38 1.51 -12.44
N CYS A 72 7.40 1.12 -11.62
CA CYS A 72 6.14 1.89 -11.46
C CYS A 72 6.22 3.13 -10.54
N GLU A 73 7.31 3.32 -9.81
CA GLU A 73 7.48 4.42 -8.87
C GLU A 73 7.87 5.75 -9.53
N VAL A 74 7.71 6.83 -8.77
CA VAL A 74 7.91 8.20 -9.24
C VAL A 74 8.77 8.98 -8.26
N PHE A 75 9.83 9.62 -8.75
CA PHE A 75 10.66 10.53 -7.98
C PHE A 75 10.11 11.96 -8.00
N GLY A 76 10.15 12.62 -6.86
CA GLY A 76 9.94 14.05 -6.73
C GLY A 76 11.22 14.74 -6.27
N SER A 77 11.68 15.74 -7.01
CA SER A 77 12.88 16.50 -6.68
C SER A 77 12.72 17.99 -6.97
N ASP A 78 13.40 18.81 -6.18
CA ASP A 78 13.75 20.17 -6.56
C ASP A 78 15.28 20.21 -6.77
N ALA A 79 15.99 21.21 -6.25
CA ALA A 79 17.45 21.17 -6.14
C ALA A 79 17.97 19.96 -5.32
N LYS A 80 17.09 19.26 -4.59
CA LYS A 80 17.38 18.07 -3.79
C LYS A 80 16.26 17.02 -3.96
N PRO A 81 16.53 15.74 -3.67
CA PRO A 81 15.49 14.71 -3.63
C PRO A 81 14.49 15.01 -2.52
N ARG A 82 13.19 14.96 -2.84
CA ARG A 82 12.09 15.28 -1.90
C ARG A 82 11.26 14.07 -1.55
N PHE A 83 10.88 13.27 -2.54
CA PHE A 83 10.15 12.05 -2.29
C PHE A 83 10.41 10.97 -3.34
N LEU A 84 10.06 9.74 -2.98
CA LEU A 84 9.84 8.61 -3.88
C LEU A 84 8.47 8.03 -3.57
N ALA A 85 7.56 8.03 -4.56
CA ALA A 85 6.20 7.54 -4.45
C ALA A 85 6.10 6.14 -5.08
N VAL A 86 5.77 5.13 -4.29
CA VAL A 86 5.77 3.71 -4.64
C VAL A 86 4.34 3.15 -4.53
N PRO A 87 3.73 2.68 -5.63
CA PRO A 87 2.38 2.13 -5.62
C PRO A 87 2.41 0.64 -5.20
N LEU A 88 2.15 0.33 -3.93
CA LEU A 88 2.49 -1.01 -3.41
C LEU A 88 1.65 -2.15 -4.00
N ALA A 89 0.42 -1.83 -4.45
CA ALA A 89 -0.49 -2.79 -5.08
C ALA A 89 -0.24 -2.99 -6.59
N LEU A 90 0.76 -2.31 -7.16
CA LEU A 90 1.26 -2.61 -8.50
C LEU A 90 2.52 -3.46 -8.39
N ASP A 91 2.75 -4.30 -9.40
CA ASP A 91 4.04 -4.95 -9.58
C ASP A 91 5.16 -3.92 -9.76
N GLU A 92 6.38 -4.31 -9.38
CA GLU A 92 7.55 -3.42 -9.47
C GLU A 92 7.81 -2.94 -10.90
N TRP A 93 7.77 -3.89 -11.84
CA TRP A 93 8.03 -3.63 -13.24
C TRP A 93 6.76 -3.15 -13.94
N ARG A 94 6.89 -2.06 -14.69
CA ARG A 94 5.79 -1.41 -15.40
C ARG A 94 5.11 -2.34 -16.40
N GLU A 95 5.87 -3.26 -17.01
CA GLU A 95 5.35 -4.25 -17.94
C GLU A 95 4.45 -5.29 -17.25
N SER A 96 4.82 -5.74 -16.05
CA SER A 96 4.03 -6.71 -15.27
C SER A 96 2.72 -6.12 -14.74
N SER A 97 2.72 -4.81 -14.46
CA SER A 97 1.53 -4.09 -13.97
C SER A 97 0.46 -3.82 -15.03
N ARG A 98 0.71 -4.16 -16.31
CA ARG A 98 -0.24 -3.88 -17.40
C ARG A 98 -1.57 -4.60 -17.14
N GLY A 99 -2.65 -3.84 -17.05
CA GLY A 99 -4.01 -4.33 -16.76
C GLY A 99 -4.41 -4.21 -15.29
N GLN A 100 -3.46 -4.31 -14.35
CA GLN A 100 -3.71 -4.13 -12.91
C GLN A 100 -3.87 -2.64 -12.54
N GLY A 101 -3.20 -1.74 -13.25
CA GLY A 101 -3.29 -0.32 -12.97
C GLY A 101 -2.06 0.48 -13.42
N SER A 102 -1.91 1.68 -12.88
CA SER A 102 -0.78 2.56 -13.16
C SER A 102 -0.63 3.65 -12.09
N LEU A 103 0.62 4.05 -11.81
CA LEU A 103 0.92 5.36 -11.24
C LEU A 103 1.42 6.26 -12.38
N SER A 104 0.59 7.22 -12.78
CA SER A 104 0.87 8.15 -13.88
C SER A 104 1.05 9.58 -13.38
N VAL A 105 1.74 10.39 -14.18
CA VAL A 105 1.97 11.81 -13.89
C VAL A 105 1.22 12.65 -14.93
N SER A 106 0.36 13.55 -14.48
CA SER A 106 -0.36 14.51 -15.32
C SER A 106 -0.09 15.92 -14.82
N GLY A 107 0.84 16.62 -15.46
CA GLY A 107 1.33 17.91 -14.97
C GLY A 107 1.96 17.79 -13.58
N GLN A 108 1.36 18.42 -12.58
CA GLN A 108 1.79 18.37 -11.17
C GLN A 108 0.96 17.40 -10.32
N GLN A 109 0.31 16.42 -10.94
CA GLN A 109 -0.54 15.46 -10.26
C GLN A 109 0.00 14.05 -10.43
N LEU A 110 0.02 13.29 -9.35
CA LEU A 110 0.20 11.85 -9.35
C LEU A 110 -1.19 11.20 -9.37
N ASP A 111 -1.43 10.33 -10.34
CA ASP A 111 -2.69 9.58 -10.47
C ASP A 111 -2.39 8.09 -10.29
N LEU A 112 -2.82 7.53 -9.16
CA LEU A 112 -2.81 6.10 -8.90
C LEU A 112 -4.14 5.51 -9.34
N LYS A 113 -4.09 4.61 -10.31
CA LYS A 113 -5.24 3.86 -10.82
C LYS A 113 -5.01 2.38 -10.58
N LEU A 114 -6.01 1.69 -10.04
CA LEU A 114 -6.03 0.23 -9.88
C LEU A 114 -7.32 -0.36 -10.44
N ASN A 115 -7.21 -1.55 -11.03
CA ASN A 115 -8.33 -2.37 -11.47
C ASN A 115 -8.31 -3.69 -10.70
N ALA A 116 -9.48 -4.15 -10.26
CA ALA A 116 -9.63 -5.43 -9.59
C ALA A 116 -10.84 -6.17 -10.15
N ALA A 117 -10.69 -7.47 -10.37
CA ALA A 117 -11.81 -8.38 -10.62
C ALA A 117 -12.38 -8.92 -9.29
N ALA A 118 -12.62 -8.00 -8.36
CA ALA A 118 -13.20 -8.29 -7.05
C ALA A 118 -13.88 -7.03 -6.46
N GLY A 119 -14.85 -7.25 -5.58
CA GLY A 119 -15.64 -6.22 -4.91
C GLY A 119 -14.95 -5.45 -3.80
N ARG A 120 -13.71 -5.79 -3.49
CA ARG A 120 -12.87 -5.11 -2.49
C ARG A 120 -11.50 -4.86 -3.06
N LEU A 121 -10.88 -3.75 -2.68
CA LEU A 121 -9.60 -3.30 -3.23
C LEU A 121 -8.87 -2.41 -2.22
N TYR A 122 -7.54 -2.47 -2.21
CA TYR A 122 -6.69 -1.56 -1.45
C TYR A 122 -5.62 -0.92 -2.35
N ALA A 123 -5.54 0.40 -2.33
CA ALA A 123 -4.65 1.22 -3.16
C ALA A 123 -3.65 2.05 -2.34
N PRO A 124 -2.61 1.43 -1.76
CA PRO A 124 -1.58 2.11 -1.00
C PRO A 124 -0.51 2.78 -1.87
N LEU A 125 -0.32 4.09 -1.67
CA LEU A 125 0.79 4.87 -2.17
C LEU A 125 1.77 5.16 -1.01
N TRP A 126 2.92 4.49 -1.04
CA TRP A 126 4.00 4.69 -0.09
C TRP A 126 4.93 5.81 -0.55
N ILE A 127 5.12 6.83 0.27
CA ILE A 127 5.91 8.02 -0.06
C ILE A 127 7.09 8.10 0.92
N ASP A 128 8.29 7.81 0.42
CA ASP A 128 9.54 7.96 1.15
C ASP A 128 10.06 9.39 0.99
N CYS A 129 10.10 10.16 2.10
CA CYS A 129 10.55 11.55 2.12
C CYS A 129 11.96 11.72 2.74
N ASN A 130 12.72 10.63 2.90
CA ASN A 130 14.05 10.70 3.51
C ASN A 130 15.12 11.12 2.49
N ALA A 131 15.37 12.43 2.39
CA ALA A 131 16.33 13.01 1.44
C ALA A 131 17.73 12.33 1.44
N ARG A 132 18.23 11.85 2.59
CA ARG A 132 19.51 11.14 2.65
C ARG A 132 19.44 9.79 1.93
N ARG A 133 18.37 9.03 2.20
CA ARG A 133 18.12 7.71 1.61
C ARG A 133 17.87 7.83 0.10
N LEU A 134 17.04 8.79 -0.30
CA LEU A 134 16.77 9.08 -1.71
C LEU A 134 18.03 9.49 -2.48
N LYS A 135 18.88 10.32 -1.87
CA LYS A 135 20.17 10.70 -2.44
C LYS A 135 21.07 9.47 -2.65
N GLN A 136 21.12 8.55 -1.70
CA GLN A 136 21.88 7.29 -1.84
C GLN A 136 21.37 6.40 -2.96
N LEU A 137 20.05 6.27 -3.12
CA LEU A 137 19.43 5.53 -4.23
C LEU A 137 19.84 6.11 -5.60
N GLN A 138 19.98 7.44 -5.70
CA GLN A 138 20.32 8.11 -6.96
C GLN A 138 21.83 8.10 -7.25
N GLU A 139 22.67 8.29 -6.23
CA GLU A 139 24.13 8.37 -6.41
C GLU A 139 24.79 6.99 -6.55
N GLN A 140 24.22 5.95 -5.94
CA GLN A 140 24.79 4.60 -5.95
C GLN A 140 23.76 3.48 -6.22
N PRO A 141 23.16 3.46 -7.43
CA PRO A 141 22.46 2.35 -8.09
C PRO A 141 22.56 0.98 -7.47
N GLU A 142 23.77 0.49 -7.69
CA GLU A 142 24.23 -0.88 -7.56
C GLU A 142 24.18 -1.37 -6.11
N CYS A 143 24.42 -0.45 -5.17
CA CYS A 143 24.54 -0.76 -3.74
C CYS A 143 23.30 -0.35 -2.95
N ASN A 144 22.44 0.50 -3.50
CA ASN A 144 21.26 1.06 -2.85
C ASN A 144 20.04 0.81 -3.71
N GLN A 145 19.40 -0.33 -3.47
CA GLN A 145 18.22 -0.74 -4.22
C GLN A 145 16.93 -0.35 -3.48
N ARG A 146 15.90 -0.11 -4.28
CA ARG A 146 14.51 0.00 -3.84
C ARG A 146 13.75 -1.17 -4.45
N THR A 147 12.89 -1.79 -3.68
CA THR A 147 12.03 -2.87 -4.19
C THR A 147 10.77 -2.98 -3.34
N TRP A 148 9.66 -3.40 -3.92
CA TRP A 148 8.46 -3.73 -3.16
C TRP A 148 7.76 -4.94 -3.74
N ARG A 149 7.11 -5.74 -2.90
CA ARG A 149 6.40 -6.95 -3.31
C ARG A 149 5.10 -7.04 -2.54
N GLN A 150 4.01 -7.35 -3.23
CA GLN A 150 2.85 -7.91 -2.56
C GLN A 150 3.23 -9.31 -2.03
N LEU A 151 2.87 -9.57 -0.79
CA LEU A 151 3.14 -10.81 -0.09
C LEU A 151 1.88 -11.67 -0.11
N THR A 152 2.07 -12.98 -0.18
CA THR A 152 0.99 -13.94 0.09
C THR A 152 0.55 -13.79 1.53
N VAL A 153 -0.74 -13.52 1.72
CA VAL A 153 -1.40 -13.62 3.02
C VAL A 153 -2.03 -15.00 3.12
N ALA A 154 -1.91 -15.62 4.29
CA ALA A 154 -2.56 -16.88 4.57
C ALA A 154 -3.50 -16.78 5.78
N ASP A 155 -4.62 -17.49 5.69
CA ASP A 155 -5.61 -17.71 6.75
C ASP A 155 -5.84 -19.22 6.84
N THR A 156 -5.81 -19.80 8.05
CA THR A 156 -6.15 -21.22 8.26
C THR A 156 -5.36 -22.21 7.36
N ARG A 157 -4.08 -21.90 7.08
CA ARG A 157 -3.15 -22.67 6.21
C ARG A 157 -3.42 -22.57 4.71
N GLU A 158 -4.31 -21.70 4.28
CA GLU A 158 -4.60 -21.44 2.87
C GLU A 158 -4.19 -20.02 2.48
N ALA A 159 -3.68 -19.86 1.26
CA ALA A 159 -3.44 -18.53 0.71
C ALA A 159 -4.79 -17.90 0.37
N ILE A 160 -5.01 -16.67 0.85
CA ILE A 160 -6.24 -15.92 0.59
C ILE A 160 -6.05 -14.93 -0.55
N SER A 161 -7.16 -14.51 -1.15
CA SER A 161 -7.16 -13.56 -2.24
C SER A 161 -6.98 -12.11 -1.76
N ALA A 162 -6.57 -11.24 -2.68
CA ALA A 162 -6.26 -9.84 -2.38
C ALA A 162 -7.49 -9.02 -1.96
N ASP A 163 -8.70 -9.47 -2.28
CA ASP A 163 -9.96 -8.86 -1.82
C ASP A 163 -10.34 -9.26 -0.39
N GLN A 164 -9.68 -10.25 0.20
CA GLN A 164 -9.84 -10.62 1.60
C GLN A 164 -8.81 -9.91 2.47
N ALA A 165 -7.53 -9.97 2.09
CA ALA A 165 -6.48 -9.16 2.69
C ALA A 165 -5.28 -8.99 1.77
N VAL A 166 -4.48 -7.96 2.05
CA VAL A 166 -3.22 -7.73 1.36
C VAL A 166 -2.11 -7.44 2.35
N SER A 167 -0.90 -7.82 1.94
CA SER A 167 0.31 -7.43 2.64
C SER A 167 1.39 -7.05 1.64
N PHE A 168 2.26 -6.12 2.03
CA PHE A 168 3.33 -5.60 1.20
C PHE A 168 4.63 -5.54 1.98
N ARG A 169 5.72 -5.91 1.32
CA ARG A 169 7.07 -5.56 1.74
C ARG A 169 7.53 -4.37 0.92
N VAL A 170 8.07 -3.35 1.57
CA VAL A 170 8.70 -2.20 0.91
C VAL A 170 10.14 -2.11 1.38
N GLN A 171 11.07 -1.89 0.47
CA GLN A 171 12.48 -1.72 0.76
C GLN A 171 13.02 -0.46 0.08
N SER A 172 13.82 0.29 0.81
CA SER A 172 14.57 1.45 0.33
C SER A 172 15.96 1.41 0.97
N CYS A 173 17.00 1.13 0.19
CA CYS A 173 18.34 0.80 0.70
C CYS A 173 18.30 -0.40 1.69
N LEU A 174 18.84 -0.23 2.90
CA LEU A 174 18.87 -1.24 3.96
C LEU A 174 17.58 -1.31 4.78
N ASP A 175 16.68 -0.37 4.55
CA ASP A 175 15.49 -0.15 5.33
C ASP A 175 14.32 -0.91 4.70
N GLN A 176 13.66 -1.76 5.49
CA GLN A 176 12.51 -2.53 5.06
C GLN A 176 11.28 -2.31 5.96
N TRP A 177 10.11 -2.26 5.35
CA TRP A 177 8.82 -2.12 6.03
C TRP A 177 7.86 -3.20 5.58
N PHE A 178 6.89 -3.44 6.45
CA PHE A 178 5.78 -4.36 6.28
C PHE A 178 4.50 -3.55 6.39
N VAL A 179 3.56 -3.75 5.45
CA VAL A 179 2.22 -3.18 5.48
C VAL A 179 1.23 -4.33 5.35
N TYR A 180 0.15 -4.29 6.11
CA TYR A 180 -0.93 -5.26 6.02
C TYR A 180 -2.27 -4.53 6.21
N ARG A 181 -3.27 -4.95 5.42
CA ARG A 181 -4.66 -4.48 5.52
C ARG A 181 -5.60 -5.67 5.32
N SER A 182 -6.53 -5.85 6.27
CA SER A 182 -7.72 -6.68 6.11
C SER A 182 -8.78 -5.89 5.32
N LEU A 183 -9.49 -6.56 4.41
CA LEU A 183 -10.56 -5.95 3.60
C LEU A 183 -11.95 -6.56 3.86
N ASP A 184 -12.00 -7.66 4.61
CA ASP A 184 -13.20 -8.27 5.18
C ASP A 184 -13.22 -8.07 6.71
N GLU A 185 -13.35 -9.13 7.50
CA GLU A 185 -13.24 -9.08 8.97
C GLU A 185 -11.80 -9.33 9.44
N ALA A 186 -11.44 -8.78 10.62
CA ALA A 186 -10.15 -9.09 11.23
C ALA A 186 -10.10 -10.56 11.66
N ARG A 187 -9.15 -11.31 11.12
CA ARG A 187 -8.96 -12.75 11.38
C ARG A 187 -7.50 -13.04 11.66
N ASN A 188 -7.23 -14.20 12.27
CA ASN A 188 -5.86 -14.64 12.52
C ASN A 188 -5.18 -15.04 11.21
N ARG A 189 -4.41 -14.11 10.65
CA ARG A 189 -3.74 -14.20 9.37
C ARG A 189 -2.23 -14.14 9.54
N THR A 190 -1.51 -14.59 8.54
CA THR A 190 -0.04 -14.52 8.52
C THR A 190 0.50 -14.08 7.17
N ALA A 191 1.57 -13.30 7.19
CA ALA A 191 2.37 -12.98 6.02
C ALA A 191 3.82 -12.80 6.47
N LEU A 192 4.77 -13.35 5.72
CA LEU A 192 6.20 -13.34 6.08
C LEU A 192 6.48 -13.86 7.52
N GLY A 193 5.68 -14.84 7.98
CA GLY A 193 5.78 -15.37 9.35
C GLY A 193 5.34 -14.41 10.46
N CYS A 194 4.79 -13.23 10.11
CA CYS A 194 4.16 -12.31 11.05
C CYS A 194 2.67 -12.67 11.19
N ASN A 195 2.29 -13.18 12.36
CA ASN A 195 0.88 -13.41 12.70
C ASN A 195 0.22 -12.09 13.13
N MET A 196 -0.98 -11.86 12.64
CA MET A 196 -1.77 -10.66 12.86
C MET A 196 -3.25 -11.01 12.99
N SER A 197 -3.93 -10.35 13.92
CA SER A 197 -5.38 -10.40 14.13
C SER A 197 -5.95 -8.98 14.15
N SER A 198 -5.35 -8.11 13.34
CA SER A 198 -5.60 -6.67 13.27
C SER A 198 -6.35 -6.34 11.98
N GLU A 199 -6.96 -5.17 11.89
CA GLU A 199 -7.48 -4.64 10.63
C GLU A 199 -6.34 -4.05 9.78
N PHE A 200 -5.38 -3.40 10.42
CA PHE A 200 -4.28 -2.73 9.74
C PHE A 200 -3.00 -2.81 10.56
N LEU A 201 -1.88 -3.10 9.91
CA LEU A 201 -0.57 -3.17 10.56
C LEU A 201 0.49 -2.55 9.66
N VAL A 202 1.31 -1.67 10.24
CA VAL A 202 2.55 -1.19 9.62
C VAL A 202 3.70 -1.44 10.58
N GLY A 203 4.76 -2.04 10.05
CA GLY A 203 5.92 -2.46 10.84
C GLY A 203 7.24 -2.23 10.13
N ARG A 204 8.31 -2.28 10.92
CA ARG A 204 9.69 -2.30 10.45
C ARG A 204 10.19 -3.74 10.40
N ILE A 205 10.76 -4.18 9.29
CA ILE A 205 11.41 -5.49 9.23
C ILE A 205 12.84 -5.32 9.77
N ALA A 206 13.14 -5.96 10.90
CA ALA A 206 14.46 -5.93 11.49
C ALA A 206 15.44 -6.82 10.71
N LYS A 207 16.75 -6.68 10.97
CA LYS A 207 17.80 -7.47 10.30
C LYS A 207 17.64 -8.98 10.47
N ASN A 208 16.99 -9.43 11.54
CA ASN A 208 16.68 -10.84 11.81
C ASN A 208 15.34 -11.29 11.20
N GLY A 209 14.73 -10.48 10.32
CA GLY A 209 13.45 -10.78 9.67
C GLY A 209 12.20 -10.50 10.52
N VAL A 210 12.35 -10.18 11.81
CA VAL A 210 11.20 -9.93 12.70
C VAL A 210 10.55 -8.59 12.37
N VAL A 211 9.22 -8.62 12.20
CA VAL A 211 8.40 -7.41 12.04
C VAL A 211 8.21 -6.74 13.41
N LYS A 212 8.83 -5.57 13.60
CA LYS A 212 8.60 -4.68 14.73
C LYS A 212 7.43 -3.75 14.41
N ARG A 213 6.32 -3.91 15.12
CA ARG A 213 5.09 -3.13 14.90
C ARG A 213 5.34 -1.65 15.19
N LEU A 214 4.99 -0.78 14.25
CA LEU A 214 5.05 0.68 14.39
C LEU A 214 3.66 1.26 14.66
N LEU A 215 2.64 0.70 14.01
CA LEU A 215 1.23 0.99 14.20
C LEU A 215 0.45 -0.29 13.95
N GLU A 216 -0.50 -0.60 14.82
CA GLU A 216 -1.45 -1.69 14.66
C GLU A 216 -2.84 -1.15 15.03
N VAL A 217 -3.81 -1.35 14.16
CA VAL A 217 -5.23 -1.02 14.39
C VAL A 217 -5.94 -2.36 14.55
N VAL A 218 -6.51 -2.57 15.73
CA VAL A 218 -7.28 -3.76 16.05
C VAL A 218 -8.76 -3.39 16.06
N GLU A 219 -9.61 -4.31 15.61
CA GLU A 219 -11.05 -4.17 15.78
C GLU A 219 -11.35 -4.20 17.29
N ASP A 220 -12.14 -3.25 17.80
CA ASP A 220 -12.48 -3.10 19.23
C ASP A 220 -13.29 -4.29 19.83
N ARG A 221 -13.38 -5.42 19.11
CA ARG A 221 -14.17 -6.60 19.48
C ARG A 221 -13.37 -7.76 20.09
N VAL A 222 -12.07 -7.62 20.32
CA VAL A 222 -11.24 -8.70 20.90
C VAL A 222 -10.69 -8.32 22.27
N LEU A 223 -11.59 -8.06 23.23
CA LEU A 223 -11.30 -8.11 24.67
C LEU A 223 -12.49 -8.72 25.43
N TYR A 224 -12.92 -9.93 25.06
CA TYR A 224 -13.72 -10.80 25.93
C TYR A 224 -13.36 -12.27 25.69
#